data_AF-A0A947JJC2-F1
#
_entry.id   AF-A0A947JJC2-F1
#
_cell.length_a   1.000
_cell.length_b   1.000
_cell.length_c   1.000
_cell.angle_alpha   90.00
_cell.angle_beta   90.00
_cell.angle_gamma   90.00
#
_symmetry.space_group_name_H-M   'P 1'
#
loop_
_entity.id
_entity.type
_entity.pdbx_description
1 polymer ?
#
loop_
_entity_poly.entity_id
_entity_poly.type
_entity_poly.pdbx_seq_one_letter_code
_entity_poly.pdbx_strand_id
1 'polypeptide(L)' 'EKVKELIKEGNARRIIINNEKGESLIEIPVTVGVVGALIAPVLAAVGAAAALLTNCTIVVIKK' A
#
# COMPACT_ATOMS: atom_id res chain seq x y z
N GLU A 1 6.14 -10.14 -4.23
CA GLU A 1 5.35 -11.32 -4.66
C GLU A 1 4.04 -11.45 -3.88
N LYS A 2 4.07 -11.73 -2.57
CA LYS A 2 2.89 -12.06 -1.76
C LYS A 2 1.73 -11.04 -1.78
N VAL A 3 2.04 -9.74 -1.80
CA VAL A 3 1.01 -8.68 -1.89
C VAL A 3 0.23 -8.76 -3.21
N LYS A 4 0.92 -9.04 -4.32
CA LYS A 4 0.32 -9.14 -5.65
C LYS A 4 -0.64 -10.33 -5.73
N GLU A 5 -0.28 -11.45 -5.10
CA GLU A 5 -1.12 -12.64 -4.98
C GLU A 5 -2.41 -12.34 -4.21
N LEU A 6 -2.31 -11.70 -3.05
CA LEU A 6 -3.47 -11.32 -2.23
C LEU A 6 -4.42 -10.35 -2.93
N ILE A 7 -3.88 -9.43 -3.74
CA ILE A 7 -4.69 -8.54 -4.57
C ILE A 7 -5.39 -9.33 -5.68
N LYS A 8 -4.70 -10.28 -6.32
CA LYS A 8 -5.22 -11.09 -7.43
C LYS A 8 -6.29 -12.09 -6.98
N GLU A 9 -6.14 -12.64 -5.77
CA GLU A 9 -7.16 -13.47 -5.10
C GLU A 9 -8.38 -12.65 -4.65
N GLY A 10 -8.32 -11.31 -4.71
CA GLY A 10 -9.38 -10.42 -4.23
C GLY A 10 -9.50 -10.37 -2.70
N ASN A 11 -8.55 -10.98 -1.99
CA ASN A 11 -8.57 -11.07 -0.53
C ASN A 11 -7.96 -9.85 0.15
N ALA A 12 -7.16 -9.03 -0.53
CA ALA A 12 -6.62 -7.79 0.03
C ALA A 12 -7.66 -6.65 0.00
N ARG A 13 -8.03 -6.12 1.18
CA ARG A 13 -9.02 -5.02 1.29
C ARG A 13 -8.40 -3.69 1.68
N ARG A 14 -7.47 -3.71 2.63
CA ARG A 14 -6.78 -2.51 3.14
C ARG A 14 -5.29 -2.73 3.24
N ILE A 15 -4.53 -1.69 2.94
CA ILE A 15 -3.08 -1.62 3.13
C ILE A 15 -2.83 -0.59 4.23
N ILE A 16 -2.09 -1.01 5.24
CA ILE A 16 -1.66 -0.16 6.35
C ILE A 16 -0.14 -0.04 6.27
N ILE A 17 0.37 1.19 6.32
CA ILE A 17 1.80 1.48 6.36
C ILE A 17 2.13 1.93 7.78
N ASN A 18 2.93 1.14 8.48
CA ASN A 18 3.43 1.47 9.81
C ASN A 18 4.85 2.01 9.73
N ASN A 19 5.21 2.94 10.62
CA ASN A 19 6.59 3.39 10.81
C ASN A 19 7.43 2.37 11.62
N GLU A 20 8.72 2.63 11.80
CA GLU A 20 9.62 1.80 12.63
C GLU A 20 9.18 1.69 14.10
N LYS A 21 8.38 2.65 14.60
CA LYS A 21 7.84 2.66 15.96
C LYS A 21 6.56 1.83 16.10
N GLY A 22 6.08 1.22 15.01
CA GLY A 22 4.85 0.43 14.98
C GLY A 22 3.56 1.25 14.88
N GLU A 23 3.66 2.56 14.66
CA GLU A 23 2.52 3.45 14.51
C GLU A 23 2.04 3.45 13.06
N SER A 24 0.72 3.34 12.87
CA SER A 24 0.09 3.43 11.54
C SER A 24 0.14 4.86 11.03
N LEU A 25 0.96 5.09 10.01
CA LEU A 25 1.06 6.36 9.30
C LEU A 25 -0.13 6.56 8.35
N ILE A 26 -0.45 5.52 7.58
CA ILE A 26 -1.44 5.59 6.50
C ILE A 26 -2.22 4.27 6.44
N GLU A 27 -3.55 4.39 6.43
CA GLU A 27 -4.46 3.30 6.10
C GLU A 27 -5.23 3.66 4.81
N ILE A 28 -5.04 2.86 3.76
CA ILE A 28 -5.68 3.08 2.47
C ILE A 28 -6.31 1.79 1.93
N PRO A 29 -7.56 1.84 1.45
CA PRO A 29 -8.15 0.73 0.71
C PRO A 29 -7.34 0.43 -0.56
N VAL A 30 -7.19 -0.85 -0.90
CA VAL A 30 -6.48 -1.29 -2.11
C VAL A 30 -7.10 -0.65 -3.36
N THR A 31 -8.43 -0.53 -3.39
CA THR A 31 -9.17 0.08 -4.50
C THR A 31 -8.78 1.54 -4.72
N VAL A 32 -8.63 2.32 -3.65
CA VAL A 32 -8.21 3.73 -3.74
C VAL A 32 -6.77 3.83 -4.24
N GLY A 33 -5.89 2.96 -3.77
CA GLY A 33 -4.50 2.90 -4.24
C GLY A 33 -4.41 2.60 -5.75
N VAL A 34 -5.19 1.64 -6.24
CA VAL A 34 -5.23 1.28 -7.67
C VAL A 34 -5.82 2.42 -8.51
N VAL A 35 -6.96 2.97 -8.12
CA VAL A 35 -7.59 4.09 -8.84
C VAL A 35 -6.70 5.32 -8.83
N GLY A 36 -6.09 5.65 -7.68
CA GLY A 36 -5.16 6.76 -7.54
C GLY A 36 -3.91 6.59 -8.42
N ALA A 37 -3.38 5.37 -8.53
CA ALA A 37 -2.25 5.08 -9.40
C ALA A 37 -2.56 5.25 -10.90
N LEU A 38 -3.82 5.01 -11.30
CA LEU A 38 -4.27 5.23 -12.67
C LEU A 38 -4.47 6.72 -12.99
N ILE A 39 -5.05 7.47 -12.05
CA ILE A 39 -5.38 8.91 -12.25
C ILE A 39 -4.13 9.79 -12.09
N ALA A 40 -3.24 9.44 -11.15
CA ALA A 40 -2.06 10.23 -10.81
C ALA A 40 -0.78 9.35 -10.80
N PRO A 41 -0.35 8.84 -11.96
CA PRO A 41 0.76 7.88 -12.05
C PRO A 41 2.10 8.46 -11.56
N VAL A 42 2.35 9.76 -11.80
CA VAL A 42 3.57 10.43 -11.32
C VAL A 42 3.60 10.49 -9.79
N LEU A 43 2.49 10.85 -9.15
CA LEU A 43 2.40 10.87 -7.68
C LEU A 43 2.52 9.47 -7.09
N ALA A 44 1.94 8.46 -7.74
CA ALA A 44 2.05 7.07 -7.30
C ALA A 44 3.50 6.56 -7.36
N ALA A 45 4.24 6.90 -8.43
CA ALA A 45 5.66 6.55 -8.53
C ALA A 45 6.49 7.21 -7.43
N VAL A 46 6.26 8.49 -7.14
CA VAL A 46 6.93 9.21 -6.05
C VAL A 46 6.60 8.58 -4.69
N GLY A 47 5.32 8.29 -4.42
CA GLY A 47 4.89 7.64 -3.19
C GLY A 47 5.49 6.25 -3.02
N ALA A 48 5.57 5.45 -4.10
CA ALA A 48 6.21 4.14 -4.09
C ALA A 48 7.71 4.26 -3.81
N ALA A 49 8.40 5.21 -4.44
CA ALA A 49 9.81 5.47 -4.18
C ALA A 49 10.04 5.89 -2.71
N ALA A 50 9.23 6.82 -2.20
CA ALA A 50 9.30 7.23 -0.79
C ALA A 50 9.08 6.06 0.16
N ALA A 51 8.12 5.17 -0.13
CA ALA A 51 7.85 3.98 0.68
C ALA A 51 8.99 2.95 0.66
N LEU A 52 9.77 2.88 -0.42
CA LEU A 52 10.96 2.01 -0.52
C LEU A 52 12.18 2.61 0.19
N LEU A 53 12.31 3.93 0.15
CA LEU A 53 13.43 4.65 0.77
C LEU A 53 13.24 4.82 2.28
N THR A 54 12.00 4.73 2.76
CA THR A 54 11.68 4.85 4.18
C THR A 54 11.54 3.45 4.80
N ASN A 55 12.07 3.26 6.00
CA ASN A 55 11.85 2.02 6.76
C ASN A 55 10.39 1.95 7.23
N CYS A 56 9.52 1.37 6.42
CA CYS A 56 8.10 1.21 6.69
C CYS A 56 7.71 -0.26 6.69
N THR A 57 6.77 -0.65 7.55
CA THR A 57 6.17 -1.99 7.54
C THR A 57 4.84 -1.96 6.81
N ILE A 58 4.68 -2.80 5.78
CA ILE A 58 3.43 -2.93 5.03
C ILE A 58 2.60 -4.06 5.62
N VAL A 59 1.44 -3.72 6.18
CA VAL A 59 0.45 -4.68 6.69
C VAL A 59 -0.72 -4.75 5.71
N VAL A 60 -1.02 -5.97 5.25
CA VAL A 60 -2.15 -6.22 4.35
C VAL A 60 -3.27 -6.89 5.13
N ILE A 61 -4.39 -6.20 5.27
CA ILE A 61 -5.59 -6.77 5.89
C ILE A 61 -6.34 -7.57 4.84
N LYS A 62 -6.47 -8.87 5.13
CA LYS A 62 -7.26 -9.80 4.34
C LYS A 62 -8.74 -9.71 4.72
N LYS A 63 -9.62 -10.04 3.77
CA LYS A 63 -11.06 -10.16 3.98
C LYS A 63 -11.39 -11.32 4.93
#